data_AF-A0A8I1U4J1-F1
#
_entry.id   AF-A0A8I1U4J1-F1
#
_cell.length_a   1.000
_cell.length_b   1.000
_cell.length_c   1.000
_cell.angle_alpha   90.00
_cell.angle_beta   90.00
_cell.angle_gamma   90.00
#
_symmetry.space_group_name_H-M   'P 1'
#
loop_
_entity.id
_entity.type
_entity.pdbx_description
1 polymer ?
#
loop_
_entity_poly.entity_id
_entity_poly.type
_entity_poly.pdbx_seq_one_letter_code
_entity_poly.pdbx_strand_id
1 'polypeptide(L)'
;STAQGRMIFGIFATLAEFERELIRERTQAGLKSARARGRKGGRPKGMSKSAMEKAAIAEALYKNGTIPVKKIAEQLDISKTTLYLYLRSRNVSIGEKG
;
A
#
# COMPACT_ATOMS: atom_id res chain seq x y z
N SER A 1 -33.72 -1.92 -31.90
CA SER A 1 -33.07 -0.59 -31.91
C SER A 1 -33.33 0.13 -33.22
N THR A 2 -33.89 1.34 -33.18
CA THR A 2 -34.11 2.19 -34.37
C THR A 2 -32.82 2.90 -34.80
N ALA A 3 -32.74 3.38 -36.04
CA ALA A 3 -31.57 4.11 -36.53
C ALA A 3 -31.29 5.38 -35.70
N GLN A 4 -32.36 6.08 -35.30
CA GLN A 4 -32.33 7.26 -34.45
C GLN A 4 -31.77 6.93 -33.05
N GLY A 5 -32.20 5.80 -32.46
CA GLY A 5 -31.69 5.37 -31.15
C GLY A 5 -30.21 5.03 -31.17
N ARG A 6 -29.70 4.40 -32.25
CA ARG A 6 -28.26 4.15 -32.41
C ARG A 6 -27.44 5.43 -32.55
N MET A 7 -27.95 6.41 -33.29
CA MET A 7 -27.30 7.71 -33.45
C MET A 7 -27.19 8.45 -32.11
N ILE A 8 -28.30 8.56 -31.37
CA ILE A 8 -28.33 9.24 -30.07
C ILE A 8 -27.39 8.54 -29.07
N PHE A 9 -27.40 7.20 -29.04
CA PHE A 9 -26.48 6.43 -28.21
C PHE A 9 -25.02 6.72 -28.56
N GLY A 10 -24.68 6.76 -29.86
CA GLY A 10 -23.33 7.09 -30.33
C GLY A 10 -22.88 8.48 -29.87
N ILE A 11 -23.73 9.50 -29.98
CA ILE A 11 -23.43 10.85 -29.51
C ILE A 11 -23.12 10.84 -28.01
N PHE A 12 -23.98 10.23 -27.19
CA PHE A 12 -23.73 10.16 -25.75
C PHE A 12 -22.49 9.36 -25.39
N ALA A 13 -22.17 8.29 -26.13
CA ALA A 13 -20.93 7.56 -25.94
C ALA A 13 -19.71 8.47 -26.18
N THR A 14 -19.71 9.21 -27.30
CA THR A 14 -18.60 10.13 -27.60
C THR A 14 -18.49 11.28 -26.59
N LEU A 15 -19.61 11.81 -26.09
CA LEU A 15 -19.61 12.83 -25.04
C LEU A 15 -19.06 12.29 -23.72
N ALA A 16 -19.44 11.08 -23.33
CA ALA A 16 -18.94 10.45 -22.11
C ALA A 16 -17.43 10.19 -22.18
N GLU A 17 -16.90 9.80 -23.34
CA GLU A 17 -15.47 9.65 -23.58
C GLU A 17 -14.74 11.00 -23.43
N PHE A 18 -15.26 12.05 -24.06
CA PHE A 18 -14.70 13.40 -23.96
C PHE A 18 -14.66 13.92 -22.51
N GLU A 19 -15.75 13.76 -21.75
CA GLU A 19 -15.79 14.16 -20.34
C GLU A 19 -14.76 13.41 -19.49
N ARG A 20 -14.60 12.10 -19.73
CA ARG A 20 -13.60 11.27 -19.05
C ARG A 20 -12.17 11.77 -19.34
N GLU A 21 -11.89 12.14 -20.58
CA GLU A 21 -10.58 12.70 -20.97
C GLU A 21 -10.32 14.02 -20.25
N LEU A 22 -11.28 14.95 -20.23
CA LEU A 22 -11.16 16.22 -19.51
C LEU A 22 -10.90 16.03 -18.00
N ILE A 23 -11.59 15.10 -17.36
CA ILE A 23 -11.37 14.78 -15.93
C ILE A 23 -9.95 14.25 -15.72
N ARG A 24 -9.48 13.37 -16.62
CA ARG A 24 -8.12 12.81 -16.55
C ARG A 24 -7.07 13.90 -16.70
N GLU A 25 -7.22 14.80 -17.68
CA GLU A 25 -6.30 15.91 -17.91
C GLU A 25 -6.19 16.83 -16.68
N ARG A 26 -7.33 17.23 -16.11
CA ARG A 26 -7.37 18.06 -14.90
C ARG A 26 -6.71 17.36 -13.72
N THR A 27 -6.95 16.06 -13.56
CA THR A 27 -6.31 15.25 -12.50
C THR A 27 -4.79 15.22 -12.67
N GLN A 28 -4.30 15.02 -13.89
CA GLN A 28 -2.86 15.02 -14.17
C GLN A 28 -2.22 16.40 -13.94
N ALA A 29 -2.89 17.49 -14.36
CA ALA A 29 -2.44 18.85 -14.09
C ALA A 29 -2.32 19.11 -12.57
N GLY A 30 -3.33 18.69 -11.80
CA GLY A 30 -3.33 18.79 -10.33
C GLY A 30 -2.20 17.98 -9.69
N LEU A 31 -1.98 16.74 -10.13
CA LEU A 31 -0.88 15.89 -9.65
C LEU A 31 0.49 16.48 -9.98
N LYS A 32 0.68 17.01 -11.20
CA LYS A 32 1.92 17.68 -11.61
C LYS A 32 2.20 18.89 -10.73
N SER A 33 1.19 19.73 -10.51
CA SER A 33 1.26 20.90 -9.63
C SER A 33 1.60 20.51 -8.18
N ALA A 34 0.96 19.47 -7.64
CA ALA A 34 1.25 18.99 -6.29
C ALA A 34 2.68 18.42 -6.15
N ARG A 35 3.16 17.68 -7.17
CA ARG A 35 4.54 17.17 -7.21
C ARG A 35 5.56 18.31 -7.27
N ALA A 36 5.28 19.37 -8.03
CA ALA A 36 6.14 20.56 -8.10
C ALA A 36 6.26 21.27 -6.74
N ARG A 37 5.20 21.23 -5.91
CA ARG A 37 5.23 21.68 -4.50
C ARG A 37 5.90 20.69 -3.54
N GLY A 38 6.52 19.62 -4.03
CA GLY A 38 7.22 18.63 -3.22
C GLY A 38 6.35 17.51 -2.64
N ARG A 39 5.04 17.45 -2.94
CA ARG A 39 4.18 16.35 -2.47
C ARG A 39 4.56 15.05 -3.19
N LYS A 40 5.17 14.11 -2.46
CA LYS A 40 5.34 12.72 -2.88
C LYS A 40 4.07 11.93 -2.52
N GLY A 41 3.14 11.81 -3.46
CA GLY A 41 1.92 11.01 -3.30
C GLY A 41 2.21 9.49 -3.19
N GLY A 42 1.16 8.67 -3.10
CA GLY A 42 1.26 7.22 -2.92
C GLY A 42 1.39 6.79 -1.45
N ARG A 43 1.58 5.49 -1.23
CA ARG A 43 1.79 4.93 0.11
C ARG A 43 3.15 5.40 0.67
N PRO A 44 3.23 5.94 1.90
CA PRO A 44 4.50 6.32 2.51
C PRO A 44 5.50 5.16 2.49
N LYS A 45 6.76 5.47 2.20
CA LYS A 45 7.85 4.49 2.23
C LYS A 45 8.25 4.19 3.68
N GLY A 46 8.63 2.94 3.93
CA GLY A 46 9.15 2.51 5.22
C GLY A 46 8.08 2.04 6.21
N MET A 47 8.54 1.69 7.41
CA MET A 47 7.68 1.31 8.52
C MET A 47 7.16 2.58 9.23
N SER A 48 5.90 2.57 9.66
CA SER A 48 5.38 3.60 10.55
C SER A 48 6.15 3.57 11.89
N LYS A 49 6.06 4.65 12.69
CA LYS A 49 6.66 4.67 14.04
C LYS A 49 6.22 3.48 14.89
N SER A 50 4.91 3.21 14.91
CA SER A 50 4.34 2.04 15.57
C SER A 50 4.88 0.71 15.03
N ALA A 51 5.11 0.60 13.71
CA ALA A 51 5.72 -0.60 13.14
C ALA A 51 7.20 -0.76 13.55
N MET A 52 7.96 0.33 13.69
CA MET A 52 9.33 0.29 14.23
C MET A 52 9.37 -0.14 15.70
N GLU A 53 8.44 0.35 16.51
CA GLU A 53 8.30 -0.07 17.92
C GLU A 53 7.95 -1.55 18.03
N LYS A 54 6.93 -2.02 17.29
CA LYS A 54 6.59 -3.44 17.22
C LYS A 54 7.76 -4.29 16.75
N ALA A 55 8.58 -3.81 15.82
CA ALA A 55 9.77 -4.52 15.36
C ALA A 55 10.83 -4.66 16.47
N ALA A 56 11.04 -3.63 17.29
CA ALA A 56 11.96 -3.69 18.43
C ALA A 56 11.48 -4.69 19.50
N ILE A 57 10.19 -4.69 19.81
CA ILE A 57 9.60 -5.66 20.75
C ILE A 57 9.68 -7.08 20.19
N ALA A 58 9.40 -7.25 18.90
CA ALA A 58 9.54 -8.53 18.21
C ALA A 58 10.97 -9.09 18.29
N GLU A 59 11.99 -8.25 18.09
CA GLU A 59 13.39 -8.65 18.26
C GLU A 59 13.67 -9.12 19.68
N ALA A 60 13.26 -8.34 20.69
CA ALA A 60 13.51 -8.67 22.10
C ALA A 60 12.85 -10.00 22.48
N LEU A 61 11.59 -10.21 22.10
CA LEU A 61 10.85 -11.44 22.37
C LEU A 61 11.44 -12.64 21.63
N TYR A 62 11.89 -12.45 20.38
CA TYR A 62 12.52 -13.51 19.60
C TYR A 62 13.88 -13.93 20.18
N LYS A 63 14.72 -12.96 20.58
CA LYS A 63 16.02 -13.21 21.21
C LYS A 63 15.91 -13.88 22.59
N ASN A 64 14.85 -13.59 23.35
CA ASN A 64 14.59 -14.23 24.64
C ASN A 64 14.30 -15.74 24.48
N GLY A 65 13.74 -16.16 23.34
CA GLY A 65 13.56 -17.59 22.99
C GLY A 65 12.54 -18.36 23.84
N THR A 66 11.91 -17.73 24.84
CA THR A 66 10.96 -18.38 25.76
C THR A 66 9.59 -18.64 25.12
N ILE A 67 9.20 -17.85 24.11
CA ILE A 67 7.86 -17.86 23.53
C ILE A 67 7.95 -18.30 22.06
N PRO A 68 7.07 -19.21 21.58
CA PRO A 68 7.07 -19.61 20.17
C PRO A 68 6.67 -18.45 19.26
N VAL A 69 7.26 -18.42 18.05
CA VAL A 69 7.07 -17.37 17.02
C VAL A 69 5.59 -17.06 16.74
N LYS A 70 4.72 -18.08 16.75
CA LYS A 70 3.28 -17.90 16.56
C LYS A 70 2.66 -17.03 17.65
N LYS A 71 2.99 -17.30 18.90
CA LYS A 71 2.47 -16.56 20.06
C LYS A 71 3.05 -15.13 20.13
N ILE A 72 4.29 -14.93 19.68
CA ILE A 72 4.86 -13.57 19.50
C ILE A 72 4.05 -12.77 18.47
N ALA A 73 3.70 -13.38 17.34
CA ALA A 73 2.92 -12.73 16.29
C ALA A 73 1.51 -12.36 16.78
N GLU A 74 0.87 -13.27 17.52
CA GLU A 74 -0.44 -13.03 18.16
C GLU A 74 -0.36 -11.90 19.21
N GLN A 75 0.66 -11.89 20.08
CA GLN A 75 0.83 -10.85 21.10
C GLN A 75 1.03 -9.45 20.51
N LEU A 76 1.72 -9.36 19.37
CA LEU A 76 1.98 -8.09 18.69
C LEU A 76 0.88 -7.70 17.70
N ASP A 77 -0.16 -8.53 17.58
CA ASP A 77 -1.25 -8.39 16.60
C ASP A 77 -0.70 -8.15 15.18
N ILE A 78 0.17 -9.08 14.73
CA ILE A 78 0.76 -9.06 13.40
C ILE A 78 0.80 -10.45 12.79
N SER A 79 0.83 -10.52 11.46
CA SER A 79 1.04 -11.79 10.77
C SER A 79 2.44 -12.36 11.02
N LYS A 80 2.59 -13.69 10.90
CA LYS A 80 3.92 -14.35 10.95
C LYS A 80 4.89 -13.78 9.91
N THR A 81 4.38 -13.40 8.73
CA THR A 81 5.16 -12.77 7.66
C THR A 81 5.66 -11.39 8.08
N THR A 82 4.81 -10.58 8.68
CA THR A 82 5.17 -9.26 9.23
C THR A 82 6.22 -9.38 10.32
N LEU A 83 6.08 -10.38 11.19
CA LEU A 83 7.05 -10.67 12.25
C LEU A 83 8.44 -10.96 11.65
N TYR A 84 8.55 -11.86 10.67
CA TYR A 84 9.84 -12.12 10.01
C TYR A 84 10.36 -10.93 9.23
N LEU A 85 9.49 -10.12 8.61
CA LEU A 85 9.88 -8.89 7.94
C LEU A 85 10.49 -7.88 8.92
N TYR A 86 9.95 -7.78 10.14
CA TYR A 86 10.50 -6.97 11.22
C TYR A 86 11.85 -7.50 11.73
N LEU A 87 11.99 -8.82 11.89
CA LEU A 87 13.26 -9.41 12.29
C LEU A 87 14.35 -9.20 11.22
N ARG A 88 14.00 -9.35 9.93
CA ARG A 88 14.90 -9.06 8.81
C ARG A 88 15.27 -7.58 8.72
N SER A 89 14.31 -6.66 8.89
CA SER A 89 14.60 -5.22 8.85
C SER A 89 15.51 -4.77 9.99
N ARG A 90 15.63 -5.57 11.05
CA ARG A 90 16.51 -5.36 12.21
C ARG A 90 17.75 -6.25 12.19
N ASN A 91 18.03 -6.95 11.09
CA ASN A 91 19.20 -7.83 10.92
C ASN A 91 19.32 -8.92 11.99
N VAL A 92 18.20 -9.43 12.50
CA VAL A 92 18.19 -10.55 13.44
C VAL A 92 18.47 -11.84 12.66
N SER A 93 19.39 -12.67 13.16
CA SER A 93 19.68 -13.99 12.60
C SER A 93 18.47 -14.91 12.78
N ILE A 94 17.70 -15.10 11.71
CA ILE A 94 16.60 -16.05 11.66
C ILE A 94 17.23 -17.35 11.16
N GLY A 95 17.18 -18.42 11.98
CA GLY A 95 17.68 -19.73 11.56
C GLY A 95 17.11 -20.10 10.18
N GLU A 96 17.99 -20.49 9.25
CA GLU A 96 17.59 -20.89 7.91
C GLU A 96 16.52 -21.96 8.02
N LYS A 97 15.39 -21.73 7.34
CA LYS A 97 14.49 -22.82 7.04
C LYS A 97 15.12 -23.58 5.88
N GLY A 98 15.44 -24.85 6.13
CA GLY A 98 15.47 -25.84 5.05
C GLY A 98 14.14 -25.89 4.30
#